data_AF-A0A540N4N3-F1
#
_entry.id   AF-A0A540N4N3-F1
#
_cell.length_a   1.000
_cell.length_b   1.000
_cell.length_c   1.000
_cell.angle_alpha   90.00
_cell.angle_beta   90.00
_cell.angle_gamma   90.00
#
_symmetry.space_group_name_H-M   'P 1'
#
loop_
_entity.id
_entity.type
_entity.pdbx_description
1 polymer ?
#
loop_
_entity_poly.entity_id
_entity_poly.type
_entity_poly.pdbx_seq_one_letter_code
_entity_poly.pdbx_strand_id
1 'polypeptide(L)' 'MSAISLSANPVFHSRIKHLDTDYHFVRERVQRGDLEVVYVPTDDQAADILTKGLHSPAFVKHCYNLQLGNPS' A
#
# COMPACT_ATOMS: atom_id res chain seq x y z
N MET A 1 -8.29 11.00 -21.45
CA MET A 1 -9.28 11.31 -20.40
C MET A 1 -8.76 12.51 -19.60
N SER A 2 -9.56 13.54 -19.38
CA SER A 2 -9.13 14.74 -18.64
C SER A 2 -9.58 14.68 -17.18
N ALA A 3 -8.85 15.31 -16.26
CA ALA A 3 -9.26 15.44 -14.85
C ALA A 3 -10.67 16.03 -14.70
N ILE A 4 -11.06 16.90 -15.64
CA ILE A 4 -12.38 17.54 -15.73
C ILE A 4 -13.50 16.50 -16.00
N SER A 5 -13.27 15.51 -16.86
CA SER A 5 -14.25 14.45 -17.11
C SER A 5 -14.42 13.48 -15.94
N LEU A 6 -13.37 13.29 -15.13
CA LEU A 6 -13.38 12.41 -13.96
C LEU A 6 -13.94 13.11 -12.71
N SER A 7 -13.83 14.44 -12.62
CA SER A 7 -14.40 15.23 -11.52
C SER A 7 -15.92 15.32 -11.53
N ALA A 8 -16.56 15.05 -12.67
CA ALA A 8 -18.01 15.11 -12.82
C ALA A 8 -18.77 13.94 -12.16
N ASN A 9 -18.07 12.83 -11.83
CA ASN A 9 -18.66 11.73 -11.07
C ASN A 9 -18.08 11.76 -9.64
N PRO A 10 -18.86 12.15 -8.61
CA PRO A 10 -18.37 12.34 -7.25
C PRO A 10 -17.67 11.11 -6.65
N VAL A 11 -18.12 9.92 -7.04
CA VAL A 11 -17.59 8.64 -6.54
C VAL A 11 -16.20 8.36 -7.12
N PHE A 12 -16.00 8.62 -8.41
CA PHE A 12 -14.68 8.49 -9.05
C PHE A 12 -13.78 9.67 -8.70
N HIS A 13 -14.32 10.89 -8.58
CA HIS A 13 -13.56 12.07 -8.21
C HIS A 13 -12.88 11.90 -6.86
N SER A 14 -13.61 11.43 -5.85
CA SER A 14 -13.04 11.21 -4.51
C SER A 14 -11.92 10.16 -4.53
N ARG A 15 -12.18 8.98 -5.13
CA ARG A 15 -11.18 7.90 -5.24
C ARG A 15 -9.92 8.31 -6.00
N ILE A 16 -10.09 9.03 -7.11
CA ILE A 16 -8.97 9.51 -7.93
C ILE A 16 -8.20 10.61 -7.20
N LYS A 17 -8.91 11.53 -6.53
CA LYS A 17 -8.26 12.58 -5.74
C LYS A 17 -7.39 12.01 -4.61
N HIS A 18 -7.85 10.95 -3.94
CA HIS A 18 -7.03 10.28 -2.92
C HIS A 18 -5.79 9.64 -3.53
N LEU A 19 -5.94 8.88 -4.62
CA LEU A 19 -4.80 8.29 -5.34
C LEU A 19 -3.80 9.36 -5.82
N ASP A 20 -4.28 10.45 -6.41
CA ASP A 20 -3.44 11.54 -6.88
C ASP A 20 -2.67 12.18 -5.72
N THR A 21 -3.35 12.43 -4.60
CA THR A 21 -2.74 13.02 -3.39
C THR A 21 -1.65 12.10 -2.83
N ASP A 22 -1.94 10.81 -2.68
CA ASP A 22 -1.00 9.83 -2.13
C ASP A 22 0.20 9.64 -3.06
N TYR A 23 -0.03 9.61 -4.38
CA TYR A 23 1.03 9.51 -5.37
C TYR A 23 1.99 10.72 -5.30
N HIS A 24 1.44 11.93 -5.26
CA HIS A 24 2.26 13.14 -5.14
C HIS A 24 3.07 13.16 -3.84
N PHE A 25 2.44 12.79 -2.72
CA PHE A 25 3.10 12.73 -1.42
C PHE A 25 4.28 11.76 -1.38
N VAL A 26 4.10 10.53 -1.88
CA VAL A 26 5.17 9.52 -1.93
C VAL A 26 6.27 9.95 -2.90
N ARG A 27 5.89 10.43 -4.10
CA ARG A 27 6.86 10.87 -5.12
C ARG A 27 7.75 12.00 -4.61
N GLU A 28 7.19 13.01 -3.93
CA GLU A 28 7.97 14.13 -3.39
C GLU A 28 8.98 13.66 -2.34
N ARG A 29 8.60 12.74 -1.45
CA ARG A 29 9.50 12.16 -0.44
C ARG A 29 10.63 11.35 -1.06
N VAL A 30 10.32 10.58 -2.10
CA VAL A 30 11.35 9.83 -2.84
C VAL A 30 12.32 10.79 -3.54
N GLN A 31 11.81 11.84 -4.19
CA GLN A 31 12.65 12.85 -4.86
C GLN A 31 13.54 13.64 -3.89
N ARG A 32 13.09 13.85 -2.66
CA ARG A 32 13.89 14.48 -1.58
C ARG A 32 14.92 13.53 -0.97
N GLY A 33 14.82 12.24 -1.23
CA GLY A 33 15.67 11.21 -0.61
C GLY A 33 15.21 10.80 0.80
N ASP A 34 14.03 11.24 1.24
CA ASP A 34 13.46 10.88 2.54
C ASP A 34 12.91 9.45 2.55
N LEU A 35 12.57 8.91 1.37
CA LEU A 35 12.08 7.55 1.17
C LEU A 35 12.80 6.87 0.00
N GLU A 36 13.07 5.59 0.15
CA GLU A 36 13.53 4.71 -0.92
C GLU A 36 12.44 3.69 -1.24
N VAL A 37 12.16 3.46 -2.53
CA VAL A 37 11.20 2.45 -2.97
C VAL A 37 11.97 1.23 -3.43
N VAL A 38 11.83 0.13 -2.69
CA VAL A 38 12.46 -1.16 -3.00
C VAL A 38 11.38 -2.20 -3.26
N TYR A 39 11.58 -3.01 -4.29
CA TYR A 39 10.70 -4.15 -4.55
C TYR A 39 10.92 -5.23 -3.50
N VAL A 40 9.84 -5.71 -2.90
CA VAL A 40 9.82 -6.86 -1.98
C VAL A 40 8.90 -7.92 -2.58
N PRO A 41 9.38 -9.18 -2.75
CA PRO A 41 8.51 -10.29 -3.17
C PRO A 41 7.32 -10.45 -2.22
N THR A 42 6.16 -10.86 -2.75
CA THR A 42 4.94 -11.04 -1.94
C THR A 42 5.16 -11.94 -0.73
N ASP A 43 5.94 -13.02 -0.89
CA ASP A 43 6.23 -13.96 0.18
C ASP A 43 7.01 -13.33 1.35
N ASP A 44 7.65 -12.18 1.14
CA ASP A 44 8.46 -11.48 2.14
C ASP A 44 7.84 -10.13 2.54
N GLN A 45 6.73 -9.72 1.92
CA GLN A 45 6.04 -8.47 2.19
C GLN A 45 5.17 -8.55 3.46
N ALA A 46 5.79 -8.40 4.63
CA ALA A 46 5.11 -8.54 5.93
C ALA A 46 3.89 -7.62 6.12
N ALA A 47 3.83 -6.47 5.44
CA ALA A 47 2.68 -5.56 5.48
C ALA A 47 1.37 -6.18 4.94
N ASP A 48 1.45 -7.26 4.16
CA ASP A 48 0.29 -7.95 3.62
C ASP A 48 -0.64 -8.49 4.71
N ILE A 49 -0.11 -8.81 5.90
CA ILE A 49 -0.90 -9.25 7.05
C ILE A 49 -1.93 -8.20 7.50
N LEU A 50 -1.64 -6.90 7.29
CA LEU A 50 -2.48 -5.80 7.74
C LEU A 50 -3.51 -5.37 6.68
N THR A 51 -3.32 -5.80 5.43
CA THR A 51 -4.10 -5.31 4.28
C THR A 51 -4.86 -6.39 3.55
N LYS A 52 -4.53 -7.68 3.80
CA LYS A 52 -5.10 -8.83 3.09
C LYS A 52 -5.50 -9.95 4.06
N GLY A 53 -6.51 -10.72 3.69
CA GLY A 53 -6.82 -12.01 4.32
C GLY A 53 -5.89 -13.10 3.78
N LEU A 54 -4.74 -13.31 4.43
CA LEU A 54 -3.76 -14.32 4.03
C LEU A 54 -4.15 -15.71 4.52
N HIS A 55 -3.76 -16.74 3.76
CA HIS A 55 -3.88 -18.14 4.19
C HIS A 55 -2.88 -18.41 5.34
N SER A 56 -3.23 -19.34 6.25
CA SER A 56 -2.49 -19.53 7.53
C SER A 56 -0.97 -19.65 7.38
N PRO A 57 -0.40 -20.45 6.45
CA PRO A 57 1.05 -20.49 6.25
C PRO A 57 1.71 -19.12 6.02
N ALA A 58 1.18 -18.30 5.10
CA ALA A 58 1.71 -16.97 4.83
C ALA A 58 1.48 -16.02 6.00
N PHE A 59 0.31 -16.07 6.64
CA PHE A 59 0.00 -15.28 7.83
C PHE A 59 1.00 -15.54 8.96
N VAL A 60 1.23 -16.81 9.30
CA VAL A 60 2.17 -17.21 10.36
C VAL A 60 3.60 -16.81 10.01
N LYS A 61 4.05 -17.01 8.76
CA LYS A 61 5.37 -16.55 8.30
C LYS A 61 5.55 -15.04 8.56
N HIS A 62 4.58 -14.23 8.19
CA HIS A 62 4.65 -12.78 8.40
C HIS A 62 4.52 -12.36 9.86
N CYS A 63 3.75 -13.08 10.70
CA CYS A 63 3.74 -12.86 12.15
C CYS A 63 5.13 -13.05 12.77
N TYR A 64 5.86 -14.10 12.37
CA TYR A 64 7.24 -14.30 12.80
C TYR A 64 8.16 -13.18 12.34
N ASN A 65 8.04 -12.73 11.09
CA ASN A 65 8.84 -11.60 10.57
C ASN A 65 8.62 -10.30 11.38
N LEU A 66 7.41 -10.12 11.92
CA LEU A 66 7.05 -8.98 12.77
C LEU A 66 7.29 -9.22 14.27
N GLN A 67 7.89 -10.35 14.65
CA GLN A 67 8.15 -10.73 16.04
C GLN A 67 6.88 -10.80 16.91
N LEU A 68 5.73 -11.09 16.29
CA LEU A 68 4.43 -11.22 16.97
C LEU A 68 4.22 -12.60 17.60
N GLY A 69 5.12 -13.55 17.36
CA GLY A 69 4.99 -14.94 17.80
C GLY A 69 4.00 -15.74 16.94
N ASN A 70 3.66 -16.95 17.39
CA ASN A 70 2.68 -17.79 16.70
C ASN A 70 1.26 -17.37 17.13
N PRO A 71 0.43 -16.83 16.22
CA PRO A 71 -0.95 -16.49 16.55
C PRO A 71 -1.72 -17.77 16.91
N SER A 72 -2.37 -17.76 18.07
CA SER A 72 -3.15 -18.88 18.62
C SER A 72 -4.36 -19.25 17.77
#